data_AF-A0A061N448-F1
#
_entry.id   AF-A0A061N448-F1
#
_cell.length_a   1.000
_cell.length_b   1.000
_cell.length_c   1.000
_cell.angle_alpha   90.00
_cell.angle_beta   90.00
_cell.angle_gamma   90.00
#
_symmetry.space_group_name_H-M   'P 1'
#
loop_
_entity.id
_entity.type
_entity.pdbx_description
1 polymer ?
#
loop_
_entity_poly.entity_id
_entity_poly.type
_entity_poly.pdbx_seq_one_letter_code
_entity_poly.pdbx_strand_id
1 'polypeptide(L)'
;MDYPVAFAVVGLAGLFTLRNRKGELAIKWAIVGLFVASFLRLFVHIISGVIWFGAYTPEGWNVWIYSIVYNASYIIPATLITFGVIFLISKAQPSFFKKALPASKVDNPIAS
;
A
#
# COMPACT_ATOMS: atom_id res chain seq x y z
N MET A 1 -18.20 3.01 6.66
CA MET A 1 -16.98 3.78 6.27
C MET A 1 -15.87 3.45 7.26
N ASP A 2 -15.19 2.33 7.02
CA ASP A 2 -14.19 1.73 7.91
C ASP A 2 -12.79 2.33 7.72
N TYR A 3 -12.73 3.66 7.64
CA TYR A 3 -11.51 4.43 7.38
C TYR A 3 -10.34 4.05 8.31
N PRO A 4 -10.51 3.95 9.64
CA PRO A 4 -9.38 3.67 10.52
C PRO A 4 -8.73 2.30 10.25
N VAL A 5 -9.55 1.27 9.99
CA VAL A 5 -9.08 -0.10 9.80
C VAL A 5 -8.40 -0.26 8.45
N ALA A 6 -8.99 0.28 7.37
CA ALA A 6 -8.41 0.20 6.04
C ALA A 6 -7.03 0.89 5.97
N PHE A 7 -6.89 2.08 6.58
CA PHE A 7 -5.61 2.80 6.61
C PHE A 7 -4.60 2.21 7.61
N ALA A 8 -5.04 1.68 8.75
CA ALA A 8 -4.16 1.01 9.72
C ALA A 8 -3.53 -0.26 9.13
N VAL A 9 -4.31 -1.05 8.39
CA VAL A 9 -3.84 -2.27 7.72
C VAL A 9 -2.83 -1.96 6.62
N VAL A 10 -3.04 -0.88 5.87
CA VAL A 10 -2.06 -0.37 4.90
C VAL A 10 -0.75 0.06 5.61
N GLY A 11 -0.85 0.73 6.75
CA GLY A 11 0.31 1.11 7.57
C GLY A 11 1.08 -0.09 8.14
N LEU A 12 0.37 -1.15 8.57
CA LEU A 12 0.95 -2.40 9.05
C LEU A 12 1.72 -3.16 7.95
N ALA A 13 1.27 -3.08 6.70
CA ALA A 13 1.99 -3.67 5.57
C ALA A 13 3.39 -3.04 5.38
N GLY A 14 3.56 -1.77 5.73
CA GLY A 14 4.85 -1.08 5.75
C GLY A 14 5.82 -1.61 6.83
N LEU A 15 5.33 -2.15 7.95
CA LEU A 15 6.17 -2.71 9.02
C LEU A 15 6.91 -4.00 8.57
N PHE A 16 6.37 -4.72 7.58
CA PHE A 16 7.02 -5.90 7.00
C PHE A 16 8.09 -5.58 5.96
N THR A 17 8.40 -4.30 5.71
CA THR A 17 9.59 -3.88 4.94
C THR A 17 10.89 -4.08 5.72
N LEU A 18 10.98 -5.19 6.45
CA LEU A 18 12.08 -5.62 7.30
C LEU A 18 13.38 -5.73 6.48
N ARG A 19 14.05 -4.58 6.41
CA ARG A 19 15.47 -4.34 6.65
C ARG A 19 16.37 -5.47 6.15
N ASN A 20 16.84 -5.32 4.93
CA ASN A 20 18.11 -5.91 4.58
C ASN A 20 19.20 -5.32 5.51
N ARG A 21 20.26 -6.08 5.88
CA ARG A 21 21.31 -5.61 6.81
C ARG A 21 21.96 -4.26 6.45
N LYS A 22 21.79 -3.81 5.20
CA LYS A 22 22.27 -2.53 4.66
C LYS A 22 21.27 -1.36 4.71
N GLY A 23 20.06 -1.55 5.25
CA GLY A 23 19.05 -0.48 5.36
C GLY A 23 18.39 -0.08 4.04
N GLU A 24 18.56 -0.87 2.98
CA GLU A 24 17.87 -0.69 1.71
C GLU A 24 16.46 -1.27 1.81
N LEU A 25 15.45 -0.46 1.44
CA LEU A 25 14.10 -0.96 1.20
C LEU A 25 14.18 -1.97 0.06
N ALA A 26 14.09 -3.26 0.38
CA ALA A 26 14.03 -4.27 -0.65
C ALA A 26 12.69 -4.09 -1.37
N ILE A 27 12.74 -3.52 -2.59
CA ILE A 27 11.58 -3.23 -3.45
C ILE A 27 10.59 -4.40 -3.51
N LYS A 28 11.09 -5.64 -3.46
CA LYS A 28 10.27 -6.86 -3.37
C LYS A 28 9.29 -6.84 -2.18
N TRP A 29 9.74 -6.43 -0.99
CA TRP A 29 8.88 -6.32 0.20
C TRP A 29 7.90 -5.15 0.12
N ALA A 30 8.29 -4.04 -0.52
CA ALA A 30 7.37 -2.93 -0.77
C ALA A 30 6.22 -3.34 -1.70
N ILE A 31 6.51 -4.11 -2.75
CA ILE A 31 5.50 -4.68 -3.66
C ILE A 31 4.55 -5.62 -2.92
N VAL A 32 5.09 -6.54 -2.10
CA VAL A 32 4.29 -7.46 -1.29
C VAL A 32 3.40 -6.69 -0.31
N GLY A 33 3.95 -5.71 0.40
CA GLY A 33 3.20 -4.87 1.33
C GLY A 33 2.06 -4.12 0.63
N LEU A 34 2.33 -3.54 -0.53
CA LEU A 34 1.31 -2.84 -1.31
C LEU A 34 0.20 -3.77 -1.81
N PHE A 35 0.54 -4.98 -2.24
CA PHE A 35 -0.44 -5.98 -2.66
C PHE A 35 -1.35 -6.39 -1.49
N VAL A 36 -0.76 -6.74 -0.34
CA VAL A 36 -1.50 -7.12 0.87
C VAL A 36 -2.40 -5.97 1.35
N ALA A 37 -1.87 -4.76 1.39
CA ALA A 37 -2.62 -3.56 1.76
C ALA A 37 -3.82 -3.32 0.84
N SER A 38 -3.62 -3.43 -0.47
CA SER A 38 -4.68 -3.22 -1.47
C SER A 38 -5.74 -4.31 -1.44
N PHE A 39 -5.34 -5.56 -1.21
CA PHE A 39 -6.26 -6.68 -1.04
C PHE A 39 -7.14 -6.52 0.21
N LEU A 40 -6.52 -6.21 1.35
CA LEU A 40 -7.27 -6.00 2.60
C LEU A 40 -8.20 -4.79 2.51
N ARG A 41 -7.75 -3.72 1.85
CA ARG A 41 -8.60 -2.58 1.51
C ARG A 41 -9.83 -3.03 0.71
N LEU A 42 -9.63 -3.77 -0.39
CA LEU A 42 -10.73 -4.27 -1.21
C LEU A 42 -11.71 -5.12 -0.39
N PHE A 43 -11.21 -6.01 0.47
CA PHE A 43 -12.03 -6.87 1.30
C PHE A 43 -12.92 -6.09 2.29
N VAL A 44 -12.35 -5.12 3.01
CA VAL A 44 -13.10 -4.25 3.93
C VAL A 44 -14.16 -3.45 3.19
N HIS A 45 -13.82 -2.90 2.02
CA HIS A 45 -14.77 -2.15 1.20
C HIS A 45 -15.91 -3.01 0.65
N ILE A 46 -15.65 -4.27 0.28
CA ILE A 46 -16.70 -5.21 -0.15
C ILE A 46 -17.70 -5.45 1.00
N ILE A 47 -17.20 -5.73 2.21
CA ILE A 47 -18.06 -5.98 3.38
C ILE A 47 -18.87 -4.72 3.72
N SER A 48 -18.23 -3.55 3.77
CA SER A 48 -18.92 -2.28 3.98
C SER A 48 -19.95 -2.01 2.87
N GLY A 49 -19.65 -2.37 1.62
CA GLY A 49 -20.55 -2.20 0.48
C GLY A 49 -21.82 -3.05 0.63
N VAL A 50 -21.67 -4.31 1.05
CA VAL A 50 -22.81 -5.19 1.29
C VAL A 50 -23.68 -4.69 2.45
N ILE A 51 -23.06 -4.28 3.56
CA ILE A 51 -23.78 -3.86 4.77
C ILE A 51 -24.52 -2.52 4.56
N TRP A 52 -23.84 -1.53 3.97
CA TRP A 52 -24.34 -0.15 3.92
C TRP A 52 -24.97 0.24 2.58
N PHE A 53 -24.53 -0.38 1.48
CA PHE A 53 -24.94 -0.02 0.14
C PHE A 53 -25.76 -1.11 -0.56
N GLY A 54 -26.13 -2.18 0.16
CA GLY A 54 -26.98 -3.24 -0.38
C GLY A 54 -28.32 -2.73 -0.92
N ALA A 55 -28.86 -1.65 -0.35
CA ALA A 55 -30.09 -1.01 -0.82
C ALA A 55 -29.97 -0.36 -2.22
N TYR A 56 -28.75 -0.09 -2.70
CA TYR A 56 -28.50 0.44 -4.04
C TYR A 56 -28.27 -0.66 -5.09
N THR A 57 -28.36 -1.93 -4.69
CA THR A 57 -28.23 -3.06 -5.60
C THR A 57 -29.38 -3.04 -6.60
N PRO A 58 -29.10 -3.05 -7.93
CA PRO A 58 -30.16 -3.12 -8.93
C PRO A 58 -31.05 -4.35 -8.76
N GLU A 59 -32.33 -4.24 -9.15
CA GLU A 59 -33.25 -5.38 -9.10
C GLU A 59 -32.68 -6.57 -9.91
N GLY A 60 -32.75 -7.76 -9.31
CA GLY A 60 -32.22 -9.00 -9.91
C GLY A 60 -30.71 -9.21 -9.75
N TRP A 61 -29.96 -8.27 -9.17
CA TRP A 61 -28.53 -8.46 -8.89
C TRP A 61 -28.27 -9.04 -7.50
N ASN A 62 -27.23 -9.89 -7.40
CA ASN A 62 -26.71 -10.31 -6.12
C ASN A 62 -25.90 -9.17 -5.47
N VAL A 63 -26.23 -8.82 -4.23
CA VAL A 63 -25.59 -7.73 -3.48
C VAL A 63 -24.07 -7.88 -3.33
N TRP A 64 -23.56 -9.10 -3.19
CA TRP A 64 -22.13 -9.36 -3.12
C TRP A 64 -21.44 -9.08 -4.44
N ILE A 65 -22.05 -9.52 -5.55
CA ILE A 65 -21.51 -9.27 -6.90
C ILE A 65 -21.50 -7.77 -7.18
N TYR A 66 -22.58 -7.06 -6.87
CA TYR A 66 -22.65 -5.61 -7.04
C TYR A 66 -21.56 -4.90 -6.21
N SER A 67 -21.43 -5.25 -4.92
CA SER A 67 -20.41 -4.67 -4.05
C SER A 67 -18.98 -4.97 -4.53
N ILE A 68 -18.71 -6.18 -5.01
CA ILE A 68 -17.40 -6.56 -5.57
C ILE A 68 -17.09 -5.72 -6.80
N VAL A 69 -17.98 -5.68 -7.79
CA VAL A 69 -17.75 -4.94 -9.04
C VAL A 69 -17.59 -3.45 -8.77
N TYR A 70 -18.48 -2.88 -7.95
CA TYR A 70 -18.42 -1.47 -7.58
C TYR A 70 -17.08 -1.12 -6.92
N ASN A 71 -16.68 -1.87 -5.89
CA ASN A 71 -15.44 -1.58 -5.16
C ASN A 71 -14.18 -1.89 -5.96
N ALA A 72 -14.16 -2.98 -6.72
CA ALA A 72 -13.04 -3.31 -7.60
C ALA A 72 -12.82 -2.25 -8.69
N SER A 73 -13.90 -1.65 -9.21
CA SER A 73 -13.84 -0.70 -10.34
C SER A 73 -12.99 0.54 -10.06
N TYR A 74 -12.89 1.00 -8.81
CA TYR A 74 -12.05 2.15 -8.45
C TYR A 74 -10.80 1.74 -7.65
N ILE A 75 -10.86 0.67 -6.83
CA ILE A 75 -9.71 0.25 -6.02
C ILE A 75 -8.60 -0.36 -6.90
N ILE A 76 -8.95 -1.18 -7.90
CA ILE A 76 -7.95 -1.83 -8.75
C ILE A 76 -7.20 -0.78 -9.59
N PRO A 77 -7.84 0.14 -10.34
CA PRO A 77 -7.12 1.17 -11.07
C PRO A 77 -6.25 2.06 -10.18
N ALA A 78 -6.76 2.48 -9.01
CA ALA A 78 -5.99 3.28 -8.07
C ALA A 78 -4.74 2.52 -7.55
N THR A 79 -4.89 1.22 -7.28
CA THR A 79 -3.79 0.35 -6.88
C THR A 79 -2.73 0.26 -7.99
N LEU A 80 -3.14 0.04 -9.24
CA LEU A 80 -2.23 -0.02 -10.39
C LEU A 80 -1.45 1.28 -10.60
N ILE A 81 -2.12 2.43 -10.48
CA ILE A 81 -1.46 3.75 -10.54
C ILE A 81 -0.42 3.86 -9.42
N THR A 82 -0.75 3.43 -8.21
CA THR A 82 0.16 3.46 -7.06
C THR A 82 1.41 2.60 -7.31
N PHE A 83 1.22 1.39 -7.88
CA PHE A 83 2.34 0.54 -8.32
C PHE A 83 3.22 1.24 -9.36
N GLY A 84 2.62 1.87 -10.36
CA GLY A 84 3.35 2.62 -11.39
C GLY A 84 4.19 3.76 -10.80
N VAL A 85 3.62 4.54 -9.88
CA VAL A 85 4.32 5.63 -9.20
C VAL A 85 5.50 5.11 -8.37
N ILE A 86 5.31 4.06 -7.57
CA ILE A 86 6.40 3.48 -6.76
C ILE A 86 7.51 2.93 -7.65
N PHE A 87 7.15 2.29 -8.76
CA PHE A 87 8.13 1.80 -9.74
C PHE A 87 8.94 2.95 -10.36
N LEU A 88 8.27 4.03 -10.77
CA LEU A 88 8.93 5.23 -11.33
C LEU A 88 9.86 5.87 -10.31
N ILE A 89 9.43 6.09 -9.06
CA ILE A 89 10.27 6.67 -7.99
C ILE A 89 11.47 5.78 -7.72
N SER A 90 11.27 4.45 -7.68
CA SER A 90 12.36 3.49 -7.44
C SER A 90 13.46 3.56 -8.52
N LYS A 91 13.10 3.90 -9.77
CA LYS A 91 14.06 4.12 -10.85
C LYS A 91 14.63 5.54 -10.88
N ALA A 92 13.80 6.55 -10.69
CA ALA A 92 14.18 7.95 -10.83
C ALA A 92 14.99 8.47 -9.64
N GLN A 93 14.65 8.04 -8.42
CA GLN A 93 15.26 8.51 -7.17
C GLN A 93 15.42 7.35 -6.17
N PRO A 94 16.37 6.42 -6.40
CA PRO A 94 16.63 5.30 -5.49
C PRO A 94 17.12 5.75 -4.10
N SER A 95 17.64 6.98 -3.97
CA SER A 95 18.00 7.61 -2.69
C SER A 95 16.80 7.93 -1.80
N PHE A 96 15.59 8.09 -2.38
CA PHE A 96 14.36 8.35 -1.63
C PHE A 96 14.07 7.25 -0.60
N PHE A 97 14.51 6.03 -0.88
CA PHE A 97 14.34 4.86 -0.01
C PHE A 97 15.58 4.53 0.84
N LYS A 98 16.64 5.35 0.78
CA LYS A 98 17.82 5.20 1.65
C LYS A 98 17.62 6.04 2.90
N LYS A 99 17.84 5.42 4.07
CA LYS A 99 17.84 6.15 5.34
C LYS A 99 18.94 7.22 5.30
N ALA A 100 18.63 8.46 5.68
CA ALA A 100 19.67 9.46 5.92
C ALA A 100 20.65 8.89 6.94
N LEU A 101 21.91 8.70 6.53
CA LEU A 101 22.94 8.26 7.47
C LEU A 101 23.06 9.34 8.54
N PRO A 102 23.13 8.98 9.84
CA PRO A 102 23.42 9.96 10.88
C PRO A 102 24.73 10.67 10.52
N ALA A 103 24.71 12.00 10.61
CA ALA A 103 25.80 12.89 10.20
C ALA A 103 27.14 12.64 10.95
N SER A 104 27.19 11.71 11.91
CA SER A 104 28.39 11.41 12.71
C SER A 104 29.47 10.60 11.99
N LYS A 105 29.32 10.30 10.70
CA LYS A 105 30.33 9.57 9.90
C LYS A 105 30.83 10.32 8.66
N VAL A 106 30.41 11.57 8.49
CA VAL A 106 30.93 12.46 7.45
C VAL A 106 31.84 13.44 8.18
N ASP A 107 33.15 13.22 8.06
CA ASP A 107 34.24 14.07 8.57
C ASP A 107 34.76 13.74 9.98
N ASN A 108 35.68 12.77 10.06
CA ASN A 108 36.81 12.93 10.96
C ASN A 108 38.13 12.79 10.17
N PRO A 109 38.65 13.88 9.60
CA PRO A 109 39.96 13.90 8.94
C PRO A 109 41.16 13.88 9.91
N ILE A 110 40.97 13.63 11.21
CA ILE A 110 42.02 13.76 12.25
C ILE A 110 42.42 12.42 12.90
N ALA A 111 42.36 11.31 12.17
CA ALA A 111 43.05 10.08 12.58
C ALA A 111 44.21 9.81 11.61
N SER A 112 45.26 10.62 11.74
CA SER A 112 46.61 10.39 11.24
C SER A 112 47.46 9.76 12.33
#